data_AF-A0A226DK44-F1
#
_entry.id   AF-A0A226DK44-F1
#
_cell.length_a   1.000
_cell.length_b   1.000
_cell.length_c   1.000
_cell.angle_alpha   90.00
_cell.angle_beta   90.00
_cell.angle_gamma   90.00
#
_symmetry.space_group_name_H-M   'P 1'
#
loop_
_entity.id
_entity.type
_entity.pdbx_description
1 polymer ?
#
loop_
_entity_poly.entity_id
_entity_poly.type
_entity_poly.pdbx_seq_one_letter_code
_entity_poly.pdbx_strand_id
1 'polypeptide(L)'
;MRQDSVWEKMTCIKKIKFTERNYPYAVEVHRSNREEWCVDETQISPNIMNKGYLGRTEIAVNQLAFQIYSNANVTLAKFIACSTPRDRHVQLKFSLANRPNSLVLIETAFEGYQFLTCYSEPYISLDFYISPFQTEVWVVLGTTISTIIGLTTVLQHFSTLLEQQPFSIWMYVLATLFDEGGFIPSRAERHTFFRISLGIWGIMSVVLTNGYITPLKALPEFLGVLLSLASHYSLDHVIPEAFKDLILWSPKHAFFRKNFSYLDGTLTFSILRRNIEREVLQCGKTVFVGKSSEITVEYEFLSRKYPDVKFFMSGESIQNYPSGISIRNGWNSRVIRGFKSVVEAGIWSYVEKVELRGKNLNRTPAFVSEKMKDDRPVNIATLKGTWPTVFVLVGCLISINSTNILQNMSAISPSSCSMNNCCPTCGTLINNCLDFYEPNVTTHRHRCCSVFILFLYSVIFVCLLA
;
A
#
# COMPACT_ATOMS: atom_id res chain seq x y z
N MET A 1 14.38 22.39 -50.76
CA MET A 1 13.83 21.24 -51.52
C MET A 1 12.33 21.44 -51.65
N ARG A 2 11.86 21.49 -52.89
CA ARG A 2 10.56 22.00 -53.32
C ARG A 2 9.53 20.86 -53.28
N GLN A 3 8.39 21.13 -52.64
CA GLN A 3 7.22 20.26 -52.54
C GLN A 3 6.42 20.41 -53.84
N ASP A 4 6.53 19.44 -54.75
CA ASP A 4 5.71 19.39 -55.95
C ASP A 4 4.63 18.30 -55.83
N SER A 5 3.43 18.71 -56.16
CA SER A 5 2.12 18.08 -55.99
C SER A 5 1.93 16.80 -56.81
N VAL A 6 1.59 15.70 -56.13
CA VAL A 6 1.17 14.42 -56.73
C VAL A 6 -0.33 14.45 -57.01
N TRP A 7 -0.76 15.09 -58.11
CA TRP A 7 -2.15 15.02 -58.61
C TRP A 7 -2.28 14.95 -60.15
N GLU A 8 -1.24 14.55 -60.88
CA GLU A 8 -1.20 14.76 -62.34
C GLU A 8 -1.57 13.57 -63.24
N LYS A 9 -2.24 12.52 -62.74
CA LYS A 9 -2.80 11.47 -63.63
C LYS A 9 -4.15 10.94 -63.16
N MET A 10 -5.18 11.79 -63.22
CA MET A 10 -6.54 11.29 -63.44
C MET A 10 -6.80 11.26 -64.94
N THR A 11 -6.51 10.12 -65.58
CA THR A 11 -7.00 9.85 -66.93
C THR A 11 -8.52 9.77 -66.90
N CYS A 12 -9.21 10.71 -67.54
CA CYS A 12 -10.64 10.61 -67.79
C CYS A 12 -10.93 9.27 -68.48
N ILE A 13 -11.75 8.45 -67.84
CA ILE A 13 -12.27 7.22 -68.43
C ILE A 13 -13.00 7.61 -69.72
N LYS A 14 -12.62 6.98 -70.84
CA LYS A 14 -13.24 7.20 -72.16
C LYS A 14 -14.76 7.20 -72.02
N LYS A 15 -15.42 8.21 -72.60
CA LYS A 15 -16.89 8.29 -72.70
C LYS A 15 -17.44 6.98 -73.27
N ILE A 16 -17.98 6.11 -72.42
CA ILE A 16 -18.60 4.86 -72.85
C ILE A 16 -19.97 5.23 -73.41
N LYS A 17 -20.19 5.06 -74.72
CA LYS A 17 -21.54 5.15 -75.30
C LYS A 17 -22.32 3.91 -74.86
N PHE A 18 -23.25 4.09 -73.94
CA PHE A 18 -24.18 3.04 -73.56
C PHE A 18 -25.12 2.76 -74.73
N THR A 19 -24.98 1.60 -75.36
CA THR A 19 -25.96 1.02 -76.28
C THR A 19 -26.75 -0.06 -75.54
N GLU A 20 -28.00 -0.33 -75.93
CA GLU A 20 -28.87 -1.34 -75.28
C GLU A 20 -28.21 -2.71 -75.08
N ARG A 21 -27.25 -3.09 -75.96
CA ARG A 21 -26.49 -4.35 -75.82
C ARG A 21 -25.29 -4.28 -74.87
N ASN A 22 -24.69 -3.11 -74.67
CA ASN A 22 -23.53 -2.93 -73.78
C ASN A 22 -23.90 -2.48 -72.38
N TYR A 23 -25.13 -1.99 -72.17
CA TYR A 23 -25.59 -1.58 -70.84
C TYR A 23 -25.57 -2.74 -69.82
N PRO A 24 -26.07 -3.96 -70.13
CA PRO A 24 -25.99 -5.08 -69.19
C PRO A 24 -24.55 -5.45 -68.83
N TYR A 25 -23.64 -5.48 -69.82
CA TYR A 25 -22.22 -5.78 -69.59
C TYR A 25 -21.50 -4.68 -68.80
N ALA A 26 -21.73 -3.41 -69.12
CA ALA A 26 -21.13 -2.29 -68.39
C ALA A 26 -21.70 -2.19 -66.96
N VAL A 27 -22.99 -2.46 -66.78
CA VAL A 27 -23.61 -2.60 -65.46
C VAL A 27 -23.01 -3.80 -64.73
N GLU A 28 -22.81 -4.94 -65.36
CA GLU A 28 -22.22 -6.13 -64.73
C GLU A 28 -20.74 -5.91 -64.36
N VAL A 29 -19.95 -5.23 -65.21
CA VAL A 29 -18.56 -4.84 -64.94
C VAL A 29 -18.48 -3.80 -63.81
N HIS A 30 -19.38 -2.83 -63.77
CA HIS A 30 -19.44 -1.85 -62.68
C HIS A 30 -20.05 -2.44 -61.40
N ARG A 31 -20.96 -3.40 -61.50
CA ARG A 31 -21.56 -4.16 -60.40
C ARG A 31 -20.53 -5.10 -59.78
N SER A 32 -19.67 -5.73 -60.59
CA SER A 32 -18.52 -6.51 -60.14
C SER A 32 -17.49 -5.69 -59.36
N ASN A 33 -17.53 -4.36 -59.45
CA ASN A 33 -16.68 -3.46 -58.66
C ASN A 33 -17.38 -2.90 -57.40
N ARG A 34 -18.67 -3.20 -57.19
CA ARG A 34 -19.36 -2.88 -55.93
C ARG A 34 -19.03 -3.97 -54.93
N GLU A 35 -18.41 -3.56 -53.83
CA GLU A 35 -18.18 -4.46 -52.71
C GLU A 35 -19.49 -4.58 -51.93
N GLU A 36 -20.00 -5.80 -51.77
CA GLU A 36 -21.11 -6.09 -50.88
C GLU A 36 -20.57 -6.55 -49.53
N TRP A 37 -21.09 -5.96 -48.47
CA TRP A 37 -20.59 -6.15 -47.11
C TRP A 37 -21.73 -6.52 -46.16
N CYS A 38 -21.44 -7.50 -45.31
CA CYS A 38 -22.37 -8.06 -44.35
C CYS A 38 -21.93 -7.69 -42.94
N VAL A 39 -22.83 -7.08 -42.18
CA VAL A 39 -22.62 -6.77 -40.76
C VAL A 39 -23.39 -7.77 -39.93
N ASP A 40 -22.71 -8.39 -38.99
CA ASP A 40 -23.32 -9.28 -38.01
C ASP A 40 -24.10 -8.43 -36.98
N GLU A 41 -25.42 -8.29 -37.21
CA GLU A 41 -26.32 -7.56 -36.31
C GLU A 41 -26.48 -8.25 -34.95
N THR A 42 -26.09 -9.51 -34.78
CA THR A 42 -26.23 -10.19 -33.47
C THR A 42 -25.35 -9.56 -32.38
N GLN A 43 -24.29 -8.83 -32.78
CA GLN A 43 -23.44 -8.05 -31.88
C GLN A 43 -23.98 -6.63 -31.62
N ILE A 44 -24.88 -6.16 -32.48
CA ILE A 44 -25.61 -4.92 -32.30
C ILE A 44 -26.81 -5.28 -31.41
N SER A 45 -26.58 -5.40 -30.09
CA SER A 45 -27.65 -5.69 -29.14
C SER A 45 -28.83 -4.74 -29.40
N PRO A 46 -30.03 -5.24 -29.78
CA PRO A 46 -31.17 -4.38 -30.09
C PRO A 46 -31.76 -3.70 -28.85
N ASN A 47 -31.28 -4.08 -27.66
CA ASN A 47 -31.79 -3.55 -26.42
C ASN A 47 -31.15 -2.20 -26.11
N ILE A 48 -32.02 -1.18 -26.14
CA ILE A 48 -31.82 0.19 -25.62
C ILE A 48 -31.27 1.18 -26.68
N MET A 49 -32.02 1.40 -27.75
CA MET A 49 -32.22 2.77 -28.19
C MET A 49 -33.68 3.15 -27.95
N ASN A 50 -33.94 3.58 -26.71
CA ASN A 50 -35.14 4.36 -26.41
C ASN A 50 -35.01 5.65 -27.25
N LYS A 51 -35.76 5.76 -28.35
CA LYS A 51 -35.70 6.85 -29.35
C LYS A 51 -36.00 8.26 -28.78
N GLY A 52 -36.18 8.40 -27.47
CA GLY A 52 -36.74 9.60 -26.84
C GLY A 52 -35.81 10.80 -26.67
N TYR A 53 -34.48 10.65 -26.67
CA TYR A 53 -33.57 11.77 -26.40
C TYR A 53 -32.22 11.61 -27.14
N LEU A 54 -32.25 11.51 -28.46
CA LEU A 54 -31.04 11.71 -29.27
C LEU A 54 -30.81 13.22 -29.44
N GLY A 55 -30.24 13.82 -28.39
CA GLY A 55 -29.61 15.12 -28.49
C GLY A 55 -28.55 15.10 -29.60
N ARG A 56 -28.47 16.21 -30.33
CA ARG A 56 -27.81 16.46 -31.63
C ARG A 56 -26.35 16.01 -31.85
N THR A 57 -25.67 15.32 -30.94
CA THR A 57 -24.21 15.13 -31.01
C THR A 57 -23.67 13.82 -30.41
N GLU A 58 -24.44 12.73 -30.38
CA GLU A 58 -23.86 11.42 -30.01
C GLU A 58 -23.80 10.52 -31.26
N ILE A 59 -22.67 10.61 -31.97
CA ILE A 59 -22.36 9.68 -33.07
C ILE A 59 -22.01 8.35 -32.41
N ALA A 60 -22.88 7.36 -32.51
CA ALA A 60 -22.57 6.00 -32.04
C ALA A 60 -21.47 5.39 -32.92
N VAL A 61 -20.66 4.47 -32.37
CA VAL A 61 -19.62 3.74 -33.13
C VAL A 61 -20.20 3.12 -34.41
N ASN A 62 -21.42 2.59 -34.32
CA ASN A 62 -22.13 2.04 -35.47
C ASN A 62 -22.42 3.12 -36.54
N GLN A 63 -22.84 4.32 -36.16
CA GLN A 63 -23.11 5.40 -37.11
C GLN A 63 -21.83 5.85 -37.83
N LEU A 64 -20.71 5.95 -37.13
CA LEU A 64 -19.42 6.23 -37.75
C LEU A 64 -19.05 5.13 -38.76
N ALA A 65 -19.25 3.86 -38.40
CA ALA A 65 -19.05 2.74 -39.31
C ALA A 65 -19.94 2.88 -40.57
N PHE A 66 -21.24 3.16 -40.42
CA PHE A 66 -22.17 3.40 -41.54
C PHE A 66 -21.72 4.57 -42.44
N GLN A 67 -21.17 5.64 -41.87
CA GLN A 67 -20.61 6.76 -42.65
C GLN A 67 -19.37 6.34 -43.45
N ILE A 68 -18.49 5.51 -42.89
CA ILE A 68 -17.34 4.96 -43.61
C ILE A 68 -17.79 4.08 -44.79
N TYR A 69 -18.78 3.21 -44.59
CA TYR A 69 -19.32 2.37 -45.66
C TYR A 69 -19.98 3.19 -46.77
N SER A 70 -20.80 4.17 -46.42
CA SER A 70 -21.48 5.03 -47.40
C SER A 70 -20.49 5.86 -48.22
N ASN A 71 -19.47 6.44 -47.58
CA ASN A 71 -18.40 7.16 -48.28
C ASN A 71 -17.56 6.27 -49.20
N ALA A 72 -17.48 4.96 -48.92
CA ALA A 72 -16.79 3.99 -49.77
C ALA A 72 -17.64 3.51 -50.98
N ASN A 73 -18.86 4.02 -51.16
CA ASN A 73 -19.84 3.55 -52.15
C ASN A 73 -20.15 2.05 -52.04
N VAL A 74 -20.25 1.57 -50.80
CA VAL A 74 -20.51 0.16 -50.48
C VAL A 74 -21.98 -0.04 -50.11
N THR A 75 -22.57 -1.14 -50.57
CA THR A 75 -23.90 -1.60 -50.15
C THR A 75 -23.78 -2.48 -48.92
N LEU A 76 -24.44 -2.08 -47.83
CA LEU A 76 -24.54 -2.89 -46.62
C LEU A 76 -25.76 -3.80 -46.71
N ALA A 77 -25.54 -5.11 -46.69
CA ALA A 77 -26.59 -6.10 -46.63
C ALA A 77 -26.77 -6.59 -45.18
N LYS A 78 -28.02 -6.89 -44.80
CA LYS A 78 -28.34 -7.47 -43.50
C LYS A 78 -27.89 -8.92 -43.46
N PHE A 79 -27.42 -9.37 -42.29
CA PHE A 79 -26.87 -10.72 -42.06
C PHE A 79 -27.75 -11.87 -42.59
N ILE A 80 -29.07 -11.74 -42.51
CA ILE A 80 -30.03 -12.77 -42.97
C ILE A 80 -29.92 -13.05 -44.48
N ALA A 81 -29.43 -12.09 -45.27
CA ALA A 81 -29.21 -12.25 -46.72
C ALA A 81 -27.81 -12.80 -47.07
N CYS A 82 -26.92 -12.94 -46.08
CA CYS A 82 -25.51 -13.25 -46.27
C CYS A 82 -25.19 -14.70 -45.92
N SER A 83 -25.64 -15.63 -46.77
CA SER A 83 -25.46 -17.07 -46.53
C SER A 83 -24.22 -17.64 -47.20
N THR A 84 -23.52 -16.87 -48.04
CA THR A 84 -22.46 -17.43 -48.89
C THR A 84 -21.08 -17.21 -48.28
N PRO A 85 -20.20 -18.22 -48.29
CA PRO A 85 -18.83 -18.10 -47.75
C PRO A 85 -17.95 -17.10 -48.51
N ARG A 86 -18.43 -16.52 -49.62
CA ARG A 86 -17.75 -15.49 -50.40
C ARG A 86 -18.07 -14.07 -49.93
N ASP A 87 -19.09 -13.90 -49.11
CA ASP A 87 -19.50 -12.60 -48.61
C ASP A 87 -18.43 -12.02 -47.68
N ARG A 88 -18.23 -10.69 -47.75
CA ARG A 88 -17.29 -10.00 -46.87
C ARG A 88 -18.00 -9.66 -45.57
N HIS A 89 -17.53 -10.23 -44.47
CA HIS A 89 -18.12 -10.00 -43.15
C HIS A 89 -17.27 -9.02 -42.35
N VAL A 90 -17.93 -8.02 -41.76
CA VAL A 90 -17.31 -7.15 -40.76
C VAL A 90 -17.88 -7.45 -39.39
N GLN A 91 -16.96 -7.75 -38.49
CA GLN A 91 -17.20 -7.78 -37.06
C GLN A 91 -16.50 -6.58 -36.44
N LEU A 92 -17.29 -5.62 -35.97
CA LEU A 92 -16.79 -4.33 -35.47
C LEU A 92 -16.04 -4.46 -34.14
N LYS A 93 -16.24 -5.55 -33.40
CA LYS A 93 -15.56 -5.81 -32.13
C LYS A 93 -15.15 -7.27 -32.02
N PHE A 94 -13.86 -7.52 -31.86
CA PHE A 94 -13.33 -8.85 -31.55
C PHE A 94 -12.38 -8.81 -30.34
N SER A 95 -12.18 -9.98 -29.73
CA SER A 95 -11.14 -10.25 -28.75
C SER A 95 -10.28 -11.41 -29.26
N LEU A 96 -8.95 -11.34 -29.10
CA LEU A 96 -8.03 -12.37 -29.62
C LEU A 96 -8.27 -13.78 -29.07
N ALA A 97 -9.06 -13.92 -28.00
CA ALA A 97 -9.46 -15.22 -27.46
C ALA A 97 -10.20 -16.11 -28.49
N ASN A 98 -10.71 -15.54 -29.61
CA ASN A 98 -11.52 -16.26 -30.58
C ASN A 98 -11.10 -15.96 -32.04
N ARG A 99 -9.86 -16.32 -32.43
CA ARG A 99 -9.28 -15.97 -33.74
C ARG A 99 -9.60 -17.01 -34.84
N PRO A 100 -10.33 -16.65 -35.91
CA PRO A 100 -10.43 -17.50 -37.11
C PRO A 100 -9.30 -17.26 -38.14
N ASN A 101 -9.00 -18.28 -38.93
CA ASN A 101 -7.76 -18.42 -39.73
C ASN A 101 -7.62 -17.55 -41.01
N SER A 102 -8.37 -16.46 -41.21
CA SER A 102 -8.28 -15.64 -42.45
C SER A 102 -8.81 -14.20 -42.32
N LEU A 103 -8.42 -13.49 -41.26
CA LEU A 103 -8.91 -12.13 -40.99
C LEU A 103 -7.84 -11.05 -41.21
N VAL A 104 -8.26 -9.93 -41.80
CA VAL A 104 -7.55 -8.66 -41.65
C VAL A 104 -7.94 -8.08 -40.30
N LEU A 105 -6.95 -7.83 -39.46
CA LEU A 105 -7.11 -7.26 -38.14
C LEU A 105 -6.77 -5.76 -38.18
N ILE A 106 -7.70 -4.91 -37.76
CA ILE A 106 -7.41 -3.51 -37.48
C ILE A 106 -7.43 -3.36 -35.97
N GLU A 107 -6.24 -3.33 -35.37
CA GLU A 107 -6.08 -3.09 -33.94
C GLU A 107 -6.45 -1.64 -33.63
N THR A 108 -7.42 -1.43 -32.74
CA THR A 108 -7.88 -0.09 -32.34
C THR A 108 -7.33 0.31 -30.99
N ALA A 109 -7.15 -0.65 -30.09
CA ALA A 109 -6.60 -0.43 -28.76
C ALA A 109 -6.08 -1.74 -28.15
N PHE A 110 -5.17 -1.64 -27.20
CA PHE A 110 -4.90 -2.72 -26.25
C PHE A 110 -5.90 -2.59 -25.11
N GLU A 111 -6.79 -3.58 -24.99
CA GLU A 111 -7.75 -3.65 -23.90
C GLU A 111 -7.25 -4.70 -22.92
N GLY A 112 -7.19 -4.35 -21.64
CA GLY A 112 -6.88 -5.32 -20.60
C GLY A 112 -7.91 -5.34 -19.49
N TYR A 113 -7.91 -6.39 -18.68
CA TYR A 113 -8.65 -6.39 -17.42
C TYR A 113 -7.89 -5.57 -16.39
N GLN A 114 -8.54 -4.55 -15.84
CA GLN A 114 -8.04 -3.77 -14.74
C GLN A 114 -8.97 -3.95 -13.56
N PHE A 115 -8.48 -3.54 -12.40
CA PHE A 115 -9.27 -3.58 -11.19
C PHE A 115 -9.38 -2.22 -10.53
N LEU A 116 -10.50 -2.06 -9.82
CA LEU A 116 -10.88 -0.88 -9.08
C LEU A 116 -11.23 -1.30 -7.66
N THR A 117 -10.65 -0.65 -6.68
CA THR A 117 -10.95 -0.89 -5.26
C THR A 117 -10.86 0.42 -4.48
N CYS A 118 -11.58 0.54 -3.38
CA CYS A 118 -11.32 1.61 -2.39
C CYS A 118 -10.62 1.09 -1.13
N TYR A 119 -10.29 -0.20 -1.09
CA TYR A 119 -9.43 -0.74 -0.06
C TYR A 119 -8.00 -0.28 -0.30
N SER A 120 -7.49 0.54 0.62
CA SER A 120 -6.06 0.72 0.79
C SER A 120 -5.64 -0.06 2.03
N GLU A 121 -4.61 -0.89 1.93
CA GLU A 121 -3.93 -1.32 3.14
C GLU A 121 -3.48 -0.05 3.88
N PRO A 122 -3.79 0.09 5.18
CA PRO A 122 -3.22 1.17 5.95
C PRO A 122 -1.72 1.02 5.82
N TYR A 123 -1.07 2.06 5.29
CA TYR A 123 0.38 2.12 5.21
C TYR A 123 0.92 1.70 6.57
N ILE A 124 1.91 0.79 6.58
CA ILE A 124 2.60 0.40 7.80
C ILE A 124 3.23 1.68 8.35
N SER A 125 2.53 2.35 9.25
CA SER A 125 3.04 3.52 9.92
C SER A 125 4.19 3.08 10.81
N LEU A 126 5.18 3.94 11.00
CA LEU A 126 6.23 3.72 12.02
C LEU A 126 5.64 3.49 13.42
N ASP A 127 4.37 3.88 13.61
CA ASP A 127 3.56 3.60 14.78
C ASP A 127 3.51 2.10 15.12
N PHE A 128 3.64 1.20 14.13
CA PHE A 128 3.76 -0.24 14.37
C PHE A 128 4.95 -0.60 15.28
N TYR A 129 6.07 0.14 15.21
CA TYR A 129 7.23 -0.10 16.08
C TYR A 129 7.06 0.45 17.50
N ILE A 130 6.19 1.45 17.68
CA ILE A 130 5.95 2.09 18.98
C ILE A 130 4.76 1.44 19.69
N SER A 131 3.80 0.91 18.91
CA SER A 131 2.55 0.28 19.34
C SER A 131 2.66 -0.95 20.27
N PRO A 132 3.73 -1.77 20.30
CA PRO A 132 3.75 -2.95 21.15
C PRO A 132 3.63 -2.61 22.63
N PHE A 133 4.04 -1.39 23.00
CA PHE A 133 3.94 -0.87 24.35
C PHE A 133 3.11 0.40 24.39
N GLN A 134 2.36 0.56 25.48
CA GLN A 134 1.69 1.83 25.77
C GLN A 134 2.73 2.92 26.00
N THR A 135 2.39 4.17 25.69
CA THR A 135 3.25 5.33 25.94
C THR A 135 3.74 5.41 27.39
N GLU A 136 2.91 4.96 28.34
CA GLU A 136 3.27 4.85 29.76
C GLU A 136 4.49 3.95 29.98
N VAL A 137 4.54 2.79 29.33
CA VAL A 137 5.67 1.84 29.45
C VAL A 137 6.95 2.45 28.88
N TRP A 138 6.87 3.18 27.77
CA TRP A 138 8.03 3.89 27.20
C TRP A 138 8.56 4.98 28.14
N VAL A 139 7.67 5.73 28.78
CA VAL A 139 8.05 6.73 29.78
C VAL A 139 8.73 6.06 30.97
N VAL A 140 8.15 4.98 31.50
CA VAL A 140 8.71 4.22 32.61
C VAL A 140 10.07 3.60 32.23
N LEU A 141 10.20 3.02 31.04
CA LEU A 141 11.48 2.49 30.53
C LEU A 141 12.53 3.59 30.42
N GLY A 142 12.20 4.73 29.82
CA GLY A 142 13.11 5.87 29.69
C GLY A 142 13.57 6.42 31.05
N THR A 143 12.65 6.50 32.02
CA THR A 143 12.99 6.94 33.39
C THR A 143 13.88 5.92 34.12
N THR A 144 13.62 4.61 34.00
CA THR A 144 14.45 3.57 34.63
C THR A 144 15.85 3.50 34.04
N ILE A 145 16.00 3.63 32.72
CA ILE A 145 17.31 3.77 32.06
C ILE A 145 18.04 5.01 32.62
N SER A 146 17.36 6.15 32.64
CA SER A 146 17.96 7.40 33.11
C SER A 146 18.40 7.34 34.58
N THR A 147 17.62 6.70 35.46
CA THR A 147 17.97 6.54 36.89
C THR A 147 19.15 5.59 37.08
N ILE A 148 19.21 4.48 36.33
CA ILE A 148 20.35 3.54 36.38
C ILE A 148 21.63 4.25 35.93
N ILE A 149 21.59 4.98 34.80
CA ILE A 149 22.74 5.76 34.35
C ILE A 149 23.11 6.82 35.38
N GLY A 150 22.15 7.60 35.89
CA GLY A 150 22.44 8.63 36.90
C GLY A 150 23.10 8.06 38.15
N LEU A 151 22.53 6.99 38.73
CA LEU A 151 23.05 6.35 39.94
C LEU A 151 24.45 5.77 39.73
N THR A 152 24.65 5.05 38.63
CA THR A 152 25.93 4.44 38.31
C THR A 152 27.00 5.49 37.97
N THR A 153 26.64 6.59 37.32
CA THR A 153 27.56 7.71 37.03
C THR A 153 27.97 8.43 38.31
N VAL A 154 27.04 8.66 39.25
CA VAL A 154 27.35 9.23 40.57
C VAL A 154 28.31 8.33 41.33
N LEU A 155 28.02 7.02 41.39
CA LEU A 155 28.90 6.05 42.05
C LEU A 155 30.25 5.94 41.37
N GLN A 156 30.28 5.97 40.04
CA GLN A 156 31.53 6.01 39.29
C GLN A 156 32.30 7.29 39.59
N HIS A 157 31.65 8.45 39.73
CA HIS A 157 32.32 9.71 40.08
C HIS A 157 32.97 9.64 41.47
N PHE A 158 32.27 9.06 42.45
CA PHE A 158 32.85 8.81 43.77
C PHE A 158 34.00 7.79 43.74
N SER A 159 33.90 6.75 42.91
CA SER A 159 34.94 5.73 42.74
C SER A 159 36.12 6.17 41.86
N THR A 160 35.92 7.06 40.88
CA THR A 160 37.01 7.61 40.03
C THR A 160 37.85 8.62 40.79
N LEU A 161 37.29 9.23 41.83
CA LEU A 161 38.06 9.94 42.84
C LEU A 161 39.09 9.02 43.53
N LEU A 162 38.91 7.70 43.46
CA LEU A 162 39.82 6.69 44.00
C LEU A 162 40.68 5.98 42.93
N GLU A 163 40.23 5.81 41.68
CA GLU A 163 41.02 5.15 40.61
C GLU A 163 40.75 5.69 39.17
N GLN A 164 41.82 5.85 38.36
CA GLN A 164 41.80 6.57 37.07
C GLN A 164 41.35 5.78 35.80
N GLN A 165 40.36 4.90 35.85
CA GLN A 165 39.89 4.22 34.63
C GLN A 165 38.50 4.74 34.17
N PRO A 166 38.42 5.48 33.04
CA PRO A 166 37.14 5.91 32.48
C PRO A 166 36.44 4.74 31.78
N PHE A 167 35.22 4.44 32.20
CA PHE A 167 34.33 3.44 31.61
C PHE A 167 33.00 4.10 31.22
N SER A 168 32.47 3.78 30.03
CA SER A 168 31.21 4.36 29.53
C SER A 168 30.01 3.49 29.94
N ILE A 169 29.37 3.84 31.05
CA ILE A 169 28.27 3.05 31.62
C ILE A 169 27.00 3.12 30.75
N TRP A 170 26.74 4.26 30.11
CA TRP A 170 25.61 4.43 29.20
C TRP A 170 25.61 3.42 28.05
N MET A 171 26.78 3.19 27.44
CA MET A 171 26.91 2.23 26.34
C MET A 171 26.66 0.78 26.79
N TYR A 172 27.05 0.43 28.02
CA TYR A 172 26.78 -0.89 28.58
C TYR A 172 25.27 -1.11 28.82
N VAL A 173 24.57 -0.13 29.38
CA VAL A 173 23.12 -0.20 29.63
C VAL A 173 22.34 -0.31 28.32
N LEU A 174 22.74 0.43 27.29
CA LEU A 174 22.13 0.31 25.95
C LEU A 174 22.45 -1.03 25.29
N ALA A 175 23.71 -1.49 25.31
CA ALA A 175 24.08 -2.77 24.72
C ALA A 175 23.25 -3.91 25.32
N THR A 176 23.16 -3.95 26.66
CA THR A 176 22.36 -4.97 27.36
C THR A 176 20.85 -4.86 27.08
N LEU A 177 20.32 -3.68 26.76
CA LEU A 177 18.91 -3.50 26.32
C LEU A 177 18.66 -4.16 24.95
N PHE A 178 19.66 -4.15 24.07
CA PHE A 178 19.59 -4.77 22.75
C PHE A 178 20.07 -6.24 22.75
N ASP A 179 20.22 -6.85 23.93
CA ASP A 179 20.77 -8.20 24.11
C ASP A 179 22.21 -8.36 23.58
N GLU A 180 22.94 -7.25 23.50
CA GLU A 180 24.35 -7.21 23.11
C GLU A 180 25.27 -7.22 24.33
N GLY A 181 26.32 -8.03 24.28
CA GLY A 181 27.30 -8.14 25.37
C GLY A 181 28.19 -6.91 25.49
N GLY A 182 28.07 -6.16 26.60
CA GLY A 182 28.97 -5.05 26.91
C GLY A 182 30.23 -5.52 27.67
N PHE A 183 31.39 -4.91 27.38
CA PHE A 183 32.62 -5.16 28.14
C PHE A 183 32.52 -4.55 29.55
N ILE A 184 32.71 -5.35 30.60
CA ILE A 184 32.77 -4.87 31.99
C ILE A 184 34.21 -4.97 32.48
N PRO A 185 34.81 -3.89 33.01
CA PRO A 185 36.14 -3.98 33.59
C PRO A 185 36.11 -4.87 34.84
N SER A 186 37.05 -5.81 34.93
CA SER A 186 37.14 -6.84 35.99
C SER A 186 37.18 -6.30 37.42
N ARG A 187 37.56 -5.03 37.62
CA ARG A 187 37.52 -4.36 38.93
C ARG A 187 36.12 -3.94 39.34
N ALA A 188 35.31 -3.41 38.41
CA ALA A 188 33.94 -3.01 38.70
C ALA A 188 33.06 -4.23 39.05
N GLU A 189 33.36 -5.38 38.44
CA GLU A 189 32.69 -6.65 38.70
C GLU A 189 32.84 -7.15 40.16
N ARG A 190 33.94 -6.78 40.85
CA ARG A 190 34.19 -7.20 42.24
C ARG A 190 33.24 -6.54 43.25
N HIS A 191 32.63 -5.41 42.89
CA HIS A 191 31.72 -4.73 43.80
C HIS A 191 30.33 -5.38 43.76
N THR A 192 29.92 -5.95 44.90
CA THR A 192 28.62 -6.64 45.06
C THR A 192 27.44 -5.79 44.57
N PHE A 193 27.51 -4.47 44.77
CA PHE A 193 26.47 -3.55 44.31
C PHE A 193 26.31 -3.51 42.78
N PHE A 194 27.42 -3.41 42.04
CA PHE A 194 27.39 -3.39 40.58
C PHE A 194 26.82 -4.71 40.06
N ARG A 195 27.23 -5.83 40.67
CA ARG A 195 26.74 -7.16 40.28
C ARG A 195 25.23 -7.33 40.49
N ILE A 196 24.68 -6.86 41.61
CA ILE A 196 23.23 -6.91 41.89
C ILE A 196 22.46 -5.98 40.94
N SER A 197 22.93 -4.74 40.77
CA SER A 197 22.24 -3.74 39.94
C SER A 197 22.20 -4.14 38.46
N LEU A 198 23.34 -4.59 37.92
CA LEU A 198 23.43 -5.07 36.55
C LEU A 198 22.69 -6.41 36.36
N GLY A 199 22.67 -7.28 37.38
CA GLY A 199 21.89 -8.51 37.36
C GLY A 199 20.38 -8.26 37.27
N ILE A 200 19.85 -7.33 38.08
CA ILE A 200 18.44 -6.94 38.04
C ILE A 200 18.11 -6.30 36.68
N TRP A 201 18.97 -5.39 36.19
CA TRP A 201 18.81 -4.78 34.87
C TRP A 201 18.82 -5.82 33.74
N GLY A 202 19.72 -6.79 33.77
CA GLY A 202 19.80 -7.85 32.77
C GLY A 202 18.53 -8.71 32.71
N ILE A 203 17.99 -9.11 33.87
CA ILE A 203 16.70 -9.84 33.91
C ILE A 203 15.58 -8.99 33.32
N MET A 204 15.51 -7.70 33.68
CA MET A 204 14.49 -6.80 33.14
C MET A 204 14.63 -6.59 31.63
N SER A 205 15.84 -6.42 31.13
CA SER A 205 16.09 -6.29 29.70
C SER A 205 15.58 -7.51 28.94
N VAL A 206 15.92 -8.72 29.40
CA VAL A 206 15.46 -9.98 28.78
C VAL A 206 13.93 -10.10 28.82
N VAL A 207 13.29 -9.70 29.93
CA VAL A 207 11.82 -9.71 30.03
C VAL A 207 11.21 -8.70 29.05
N LEU A 208 11.83 -7.53 28.88
CA LEU A 208 11.35 -6.48 27.96
C LEU A 208 11.55 -6.83 26.49
N THR A 209 12.71 -7.36 26.11
CA THR A 209 12.97 -7.81 24.74
C THR A 209 12.05 -8.96 24.37
N ASN A 210 11.86 -9.94 25.25
CA ASN A 210 10.89 -11.02 25.03
C ASN A 210 9.44 -10.50 25.01
N GLY A 211 9.09 -9.56 25.88
CA GLY A 211 7.77 -8.92 25.91
C GLY A 211 7.47 -8.09 24.65
N TYR A 212 8.49 -7.47 24.05
CA TYR A 212 8.38 -6.71 22.81
C TYR A 212 8.31 -7.63 21.58
N ILE A 213 9.10 -8.70 21.57
CA ILE A 213 9.18 -9.65 20.45
C ILE A 213 7.96 -10.57 20.41
N THR A 214 7.36 -10.94 21.55
CA THR A 214 6.23 -11.89 21.59
C THR A 214 5.00 -11.41 20.81
N PRO A 215 4.52 -10.16 20.95
CA PRO A 215 3.47 -9.59 20.12
C PRO A 215 3.86 -9.49 18.65
N LEU A 216 5.13 -9.19 18.35
CA LEU A 216 5.65 -9.13 16.99
C LEU A 216 5.69 -10.52 16.32
N LYS A 217 5.97 -11.58 17.08
CA LYS A 217 5.97 -12.98 16.62
C LYS A 217 4.55 -13.55 16.39
N ALA A 218 3.50 -12.85 16.84
CA ALA A 218 2.14 -13.07 16.36
C ALA A 218 1.90 -12.44 14.97
N LEU A 219 2.96 -12.35 14.16
CA LEU A 219 2.85 -12.16 12.71
C LEU A 219 1.96 -13.28 12.15
N PRO A 220 0.93 -12.95 11.35
CA PRO A 220 -0.03 -13.95 10.88
C PRO A 220 0.70 -15.09 10.18
N GLU A 221 0.35 -16.33 10.53
CA GLU A 221 0.94 -17.59 10.03
C GLU A 221 1.12 -17.63 8.49
N PHE A 222 0.32 -16.83 7.78
CA PHE A 222 0.44 -16.50 6.37
C PHE A 222 1.85 -16.09 5.91
N LEU A 223 2.64 -15.36 6.71
CA LEU A 223 3.99 -14.91 6.30
C LEU A 223 5.02 -16.05 6.35
N GLY A 224 4.87 -17.00 7.29
CA GLY A 224 5.63 -18.25 7.31
C GLY A 224 5.24 -19.18 6.16
N VAL A 225 3.96 -19.21 5.78
CA VAL A 225 3.46 -19.93 4.60
C VAL A 225 3.96 -19.29 3.30
N LEU A 226 4.07 -17.95 3.22
CA LEU A 226 4.63 -17.24 2.07
C LEU A 226 6.14 -17.46 1.90
N LEU A 227 6.92 -17.45 2.98
CA LEU A 227 8.36 -17.77 2.90
C LEU A 227 8.59 -19.25 2.53
N SER A 228 7.77 -20.16 3.07
CA SER A 228 7.79 -21.59 2.73
C SER A 228 7.43 -21.81 1.25
N LEU A 229 6.36 -21.18 0.76
CA LEU A 229 5.96 -21.24 -0.65
C LEU A 229 7.01 -20.62 -1.57
N ALA A 230 7.62 -19.49 -1.20
CA ALA A 230 8.66 -18.85 -1.99
C ALA A 230 9.90 -19.74 -2.17
N SER A 231 10.23 -20.57 -1.16
CA SER A 231 11.34 -21.53 -1.26
C SER A 231 11.02 -22.73 -2.17
N HIS A 232 9.74 -23.08 -2.31
CA HIS A 232 9.29 -24.21 -3.14
C HIS A 232 9.04 -23.85 -4.62
N TYR A 233 8.89 -22.56 -4.94
CA TYR A 233 8.63 -22.08 -6.31
C TYR A 233 9.89 -21.86 -7.16
N SER A 234 11.04 -22.35 -6.71
CA SER A 234 12.19 -22.56 -7.61
C SER A 234 11.97 -23.83 -8.42
N LEU A 235 11.14 -23.77 -9.47
CA LEU A 235 11.13 -24.79 -10.50
C LEU A 235 11.19 -24.16 -11.89
N ASP A 236 12.20 -24.61 -12.61
CA ASP A 236 12.58 -24.18 -13.93
C ASP A 236 11.44 -24.18 -14.95
N HIS A 237 11.35 -23.03 -15.63
CA HIS A 237 10.97 -22.86 -17.02
C HIS A 237 9.51 -23.16 -17.44
N VAL A 238 8.76 -22.04 -17.60
CA VAL A 238 7.63 -21.80 -18.53
C VAL A 238 6.27 -22.35 -18.02
N ILE A 239 5.25 -21.58 -17.57
CA ILE A 239 4.71 -20.26 -17.97
C ILE A 239 4.15 -19.53 -16.71
N PRO A 240 4.87 -18.58 -16.09
CA PRO A 240 4.39 -17.90 -14.86
C PRO A 240 3.20 -16.95 -15.08
N GLU A 241 3.05 -16.38 -16.28
CA GLU A 241 2.03 -15.35 -16.52
C GLU A 241 0.61 -15.90 -16.57
N ALA A 242 0.39 -17.08 -17.19
CA ALA A 242 -0.94 -17.70 -17.25
C ALA A 242 -1.47 -18.15 -15.87
N PHE A 243 -0.57 -18.47 -14.93
CA PHE A 243 -0.95 -18.87 -13.57
C PHE A 243 -1.28 -17.70 -12.65
N LYS A 244 -0.75 -16.49 -12.90
CA LYS A 244 -1.21 -15.29 -12.17
C LYS A 244 -2.71 -15.06 -12.36
N ASP A 245 -3.20 -15.29 -13.58
CA ASP A 245 -4.63 -15.17 -13.89
C ASP A 245 -5.46 -16.26 -13.19
N LEU A 246 -4.93 -17.47 -13.01
CA LEU A 246 -5.58 -18.56 -12.28
C LEU A 246 -5.72 -18.28 -10.77
N ILE A 247 -4.88 -17.43 -10.18
CA ILE A 247 -5.02 -17.01 -8.78
C ILE A 247 -6.30 -16.19 -8.60
N LEU A 248 -6.67 -15.35 -9.57
CA LEU A 248 -7.96 -14.65 -9.54
C LEU A 248 -9.14 -15.61 -9.52
N TRP A 249 -9.01 -16.80 -10.12
CA TRP A 249 -10.01 -17.87 -10.14
C TRP A 249 -9.95 -18.81 -8.93
N SER A 250 -9.11 -18.49 -7.93
CA SER A 250 -9.02 -19.31 -6.73
C SER A 250 -10.37 -19.37 -6.00
N PRO A 251 -10.82 -20.55 -5.53
CA PRO A 251 -12.05 -20.67 -4.73
C PRO A 251 -11.94 -19.95 -3.38
N LYS A 252 -10.74 -19.48 -3.00
CA LYS A 252 -10.53 -18.62 -1.83
C LYS A 252 -11.07 -17.21 -2.02
N HIS A 253 -11.34 -16.78 -3.26
CA HIS A 253 -11.98 -15.52 -3.58
C HIS A 253 -13.47 -15.76 -3.84
N ALA A 254 -14.32 -14.96 -3.22
CA ALA A 254 -15.74 -14.95 -3.54
C ALA A 254 -15.96 -14.16 -4.84
N PHE A 255 -16.35 -14.84 -5.92
CA PHE A 255 -16.75 -14.20 -7.18
C PHE A 255 -18.14 -13.58 -7.12
N PHE A 256 -18.93 -14.04 -6.15
CA PHE A 256 -20.28 -13.58 -5.92
C PHE A 256 -20.33 -12.79 -4.64
N ARG A 257 -21.14 -11.75 -4.68
CA ARG A 257 -21.44 -10.94 -3.52
C ARG A 257 -21.99 -11.80 -2.39
N LYS A 258 -21.82 -11.32 -1.16
CA LYS A 258 -22.57 -11.86 -0.02
C LYS A 258 -24.07 -11.81 -0.33
N ASN A 259 -24.77 -12.93 -0.13
CA ASN A 259 -26.21 -13.11 -0.37
C ASN A 259 -26.65 -13.14 -1.85
N PHE A 260 -25.76 -13.39 -2.80
CA PHE A 260 -26.16 -13.64 -4.19
C PHE A 260 -26.82 -15.03 -4.34
N SER A 261 -27.97 -15.09 -5.02
CA SER A 261 -28.64 -16.34 -5.38
C SER A 261 -28.95 -16.37 -6.88
N TYR A 262 -28.55 -17.46 -7.54
CA TYR A 262 -28.86 -17.70 -8.96
C TYR A 262 -30.34 -17.98 -9.23
N LEU A 263 -31.10 -18.35 -8.19
CA LEU A 263 -32.50 -18.71 -8.31
C LEU A 263 -33.43 -17.50 -8.33
N ASP A 264 -32.90 -16.29 -8.11
CA ASP A 264 -33.68 -15.07 -8.20
C ASP A 264 -33.86 -14.65 -9.66
N GLY A 265 -34.94 -15.15 -10.27
CA GLY A 265 -35.30 -14.84 -11.66
C GLY A 265 -35.62 -13.36 -11.93
N THR A 266 -35.64 -12.50 -10.91
CA THR A 266 -35.95 -11.07 -11.05
C THR A 266 -34.71 -10.18 -11.23
N LEU A 267 -33.52 -10.78 -11.33
CA LEU A 267 -32.26 -10.04 -11.38
C LEU A 267 -32.06 -9.31 -12.72
N THR A 268 -32.44 -8.03 -12.76
CA THR A 268 -32.11 -7.13 -13.87
C THR A 268 -30.68 -6.60 -13.76
N PHE A 269 -30.06 -6.24 -14.89
CA PHE A 269 -28.70 -5.68 -14.92
C PHE A 269 -28.55 -4.42 -14.05
N SER A 270 -29.57 -3.57 -13.98
CA SER A 270 -29.58 -2.37 -13.14
C SER A 270 -29.55 -2.70 -11.65
N ILE A 271 -30.30 -3.71 -11.22
CA ILE A 271 -30.27 -4.24 -9.85
C ILE A 271 -28.89 -4.82 -9.57
N LEU A 272 -28.36 -5.69 -10.43
CA LEU A 272 -27.03 -6.28 -10.25
C LEU A 272 -25.95 -5.21 -10.11
N ARG A 273 -25.94 -4.22 -11.02
CA ARG A 273 -24.96 -3.13 -11.03
C ARG A 273 -25.02 -2.26 -9.77
N ARG A 274 -26.21 -1.82 -9.35
CA ARG A 274 -26.42 -1.05 -8.12
C ARG A 274 -25.85 -1.77 -6.89
N ASN A 275 -25.97 -3.08 -6.93
CA ASN A 275 -25.74 -3.93 -5.79
C ASN A 275 -24.23 -4.32 -5.74
N ILE A 276 -23.53 -4.33 -6.88
CA ILE A 276 -22.05 -4.37 -6.98
C ILE A 276 -21.50 -3.05 -6.45
N GLU A 277 -22.06 -1.93 -6.89
CA GLU A 277 -21.66 -0.59 -6.47
C GLU A 277 -21.70 -0.44 -4.94
N ARG A 278 -22.75 -0.95 -4.26
CA ARG A 278 -22.82 -0.99 -2.79
C ARG A 278 -21.69 -1.75 -2.14
N GLU A 279 -21.29 -2.89 -2.68
CA GLU A 279 -20.22 -3.72 -2.11
C GLU A 279 -18.84 -3.11 -2.35
N VAL A 280 -18.63 -2.49 -3.49
CA VAL A 280 -17.40 -1.72 -3.76
C VAL A 280 -17.30 -0.55 -2.79
N LEU A 281 -18.41 0.14 -2.50
CA LEU A 281 -18.45 1.28 -1.57
C LEU A 281 -18.23 0.91 -0.10
N GLN A 282 -18.32 -0.37 0.28
CA GLN A 282 -18.00 -0.80 1.64
C GLN A 282 -16.50 -0.74 1.95
N CYS A 283 -15.64 -0.56 0.94
CA CYS A 283 -14.18 -0.54 1.07
C CYS A 283 -13.59 -1.71 1.89
N GLY A 284 -14.29 -2.85 1.87
CA GLY A 284 -13.73 -4.10 2.33
C GLY A 284 -12.67 -4.62 1.36
N LYS A 285 -12.18 -5.84 1.59
CA LYS A 285 -11.25 -6.54 0.68
C LYS A 285 -11.98 -7.02 -0.59
N THR A 286 -12.67 -6.11 -1.27
CA THR A 286 -13.45 -6.32 -2.49
C THR A 286 -12.80 -5.55 -3.63
N VAL A 287 -12.87 -6.14 -4.81
CA VAL A 287 -12.20 -5.63 -6.00
C VAL A 287 -13.19 -5.74 -7.16
N PHE A 288 -13.44 -4.62 -7.83
CA PHE A 288 -14.24 -4.57 -9.05
C PHE A 288 -13.32 -4.77 -10.25
N VAL A 289 -13.48 -5.88 -10.95
CA VAL A 289 -12.67 -6.24 -12.12
C VAL A 289 -13.49 -6.05 -13.39
N GLY A 290 -12.89 -5.44 -14.39
CA GLY A 290 -13.54 -5.18 -15.67
C GLY A 290 -12.54 -4.76 -16.73
N LYS A 291 -13.04 -4.50 -17.94
CA LYS A 291 -12.20 -3.97 -19.02
C LYS A 291 -11.67 -2.60 -18.63
N SER A 292 -10.41 -2.32 -18.93
CA SER A 292 -9.73 -1.03 -18.66
C SER A 292 -10.53 0.19 -19.12
N SER A 293 -11.14 0.11 -20.31
CA SER A 293 -12.02 1.14 -20.87
C SER A 293 -13.27 1.38 -20.00
N GLU A 294 -13.90 0.31 -19.52
CA GLU A 294 -15.08 0.33 -18.65
C GLU A 294 -14.72 0.75 -17.22
N ILE A 295 -13.60 0.26 -16.68
CA ILE A 295 -13.08 0.58 -15.35
C ILE A 295 -12.74 2.05 -15.23
N THR A 296 -12.13 2.64 -16.26
CA THR A 296 -11.82 4.08 -16.28
C THR A 296 -13.10 4.92 -16.16
N VAL A 297 -14.14 4.55 -16.91
CA VAL A 297 -15.43 5.26 -16.89
C VAL A 297 -16.21 5.01 -15.60
N GLU A 298 -16.09 3.82 -15.01
CA GLU A 298 -16.65 3.50 -13.71
C GLU A 298 -15.92 4.26 -12.59
N TYR A 299 -14.59 4.37 -12.64
CA TYR A 299 -13.78 5.16 -11.72
C TYR A 299 -14.14 6.65 -11.78
N GLU A 300 -14.26 7.23 -12.98
CA GLU A 300 -14.70 8.63 -13.17
C GLU A 300 -16.10 8.86 -12.54
N PHE A 301 -17.03 7.90 -12.72
CA PHE A 301 -18.37 7.96 -12.13
C PHE A 301 -18.33 7.87 -10.60
N LEU A 302 -17.66 6.85 -10.05
CA LEU A 302 -17.62 6.60 -8.61
C LEU A 302 -16.90 7.72 -7.86
N SER A 303 -15.74 8.16 -8.35
CA SER A 303 -14.98 9.26 -7.73
C SER A 303 -15.76 10.57 -7.72
N ARG A 304 -16.58 10.82 -8.75
CA ARG A 304 -17.43 12.02 -8.81
C ARG A 304 -18.66 11.94 -7.90
N LYS A 305 -19.25 10.75 -7.76
CA LYS A 305 -20.49 10.55 -6.96
C LYS A 305 -20.22 10.31 -5.49
N TYR A 306 -19.04 9.81 -5.13
CA TYR A 306 -18.65 9.44 -3.77
C TYR A 306 -17.31 10.10 -3.40
N PRO A 307 -17.28 11.43 -3.21
CA PRO A 307 -16.02 12.17 -2.97
C PRO A 307 -15.35 11.78 -1.64
N ASP A 308 -16.11 11.26 -0.68
CA ASP A 308 -15.60 10.80 0.63
C ASP A 308 -14.89 9.44 0.54
N VAL A 309 -15.03 8.73 -0.59
CA VAL A 309 -14.41 7.43 -0.81
C VAL A 309 -13.25 7.57 -1.78
N LYS A 310 -12.04 7.23 -1.31
CA LYS A 310 -10.85 7.23 -2.15
C LYS A 310 -10.74 5.93 -2.93
N PHE A 311 -10.98 6.00 -4.23
CA PHE A 311 -10.81 4.85 -5.12
C PHE A 311 -9.39 4.79 -5.69
N PHE A 312 -8.93 3.57 -5.90
CA PHE A 312 -7.67 3.22 -6.51
C PHE A 312 -7.92 2.30 -7.70
N MET A 313 -7.30 2.64 -8.82
CA MET A 313 -7.33 1.84 -10.05
C MET A 313 -5.97 1.18 -10.22
N SER A 314 -5.94 -0.05 -10.71
CA SER A 314 -4.69 -0.75 -10.98
C SER A 314 -3.88 -0.03 -12.07
N GLY A 315 -2.60 0.24 -11.79
CA GLY A 315 -1.69 0.86 -12.75
C GLY A 315 -1.37 -0.09 -13.92
N GLU A 316 -1.34 -1.38 -13.63
CA GLU A 316 -1.16 -2.44 -14.61
C GLU A 316 -2.47 -3.22 -14.81
N SER A 317 -2.67 -3.65 -16.04
CA SER A 317 -3.70 -4.61 -16.45
C SER A 317 -3.27 -6.03 -16.09
N ILE A 318 -4.20 -6.81 -15.55
CA ILE A 318 -4.03 -8.24 -15.25
C ILE A 318 -3.71 -9.01 -16.54
N GLN A 319 -4.51 -8.81 -17.58
CA GLN A 319 -4.37 -9.49 -18.85
C GLN A 319 -4.62 -8.48 -19.97
N ASN A 320 -3.66 -8.33 -20.87
CA ASN A 320 -3.78 -7.48 -22.05
C ASN A 320 -4.09 -8.30 -23.28
N TYR A 321 -5.05 -7.83 -24.08
CA TYR A 321 -5.34 -8.38 -25.39
C TYR A 321 -5.56 -7.24 -26.40
N PRO A 322 -5.04 -7.37 -27.63
CA PRO A 322 -5.44 -6.48 -28.70
C PRO A 322 -6.96 -6.56 -28.90
N SER A 323 -7.58 -5.40 -29.00
CA SER A 323 -8.99 -5.22 -29.34
C SER A 323 -9.08 -4.43 -30.64
N GLY A 324 -10.10 -4.70 -31.44
CA GLY A 324 -10.25 -4.02 -32.72
C GLY A 324 -11.43 -4.46 -33.55
N ILE A 325 -11.31 -4.14 -34.85
CA ILE A 325 -12.25 -4.51 -35.91
C ILE A 325 -11.66 -5.66 -36.73
N SER A 326 -12.39 -6.76 -36.84
CA SER A 326 -11.98 -7.94 -37.60
C SER A 326 -12.79 -8.02 -38.87
N ILE A 327 -12.09 -8.16 -39.98
CA ILE A 327 -12.70 -8.13 -41.29
C ILE A 327 -12.31 -9.39 -42.06
N ARG A 328 -13.31 -10.20 -42.42
CA ARG A 328 -13.12 -11.41 -43.21
C ARG A 328 -13.10 -11.07 -44.70
N ASN A 329 -12.15 -11.65 -45.44
CA ASN A 329 -11.98 -11.45 -46.89
C ASN A 329 -11.78 -9.97 -47.29
N GLY A 330 -11.21 -9.16 -46.40
CA GLY A 330 -11.09 -7.72 -46.57
C GLY A 330 -9.89 -7.23 -47.39
N TRP A 331 -9.08 -8.15 -47.92
CA TRP A 331 -7.81 -7.81 -48.58
C TRP A 331 -8.04 -6.78 -49.72
N ASN A 332 -7.28 -5.68 -49.69
CA ASN A 332 -7.31 -4.57 -50.66
C ASN A 332 -8.63 -3.76 -50.75
N SER A 333 -9.58 -3.92 -49.82
CA SER A 333 -10.80 -3.12 -49.83
C SER A 333 -10.54 -1.62 -49.55
N ARG A 334 -11.36 -0.77 -50.19
CA ARG A 334 -11.44 0.67 -49.88
C ARG A 334 -11.96 0.94 -48.46
N VAL A 335 -12.88 0.10 -47.97
CA VAL A 335 -13.46 0.19 -46.63
C VAL A 335 -12.39 0.00 -45.56
N ILE A 336 -11.53 -1.02 -45.71
CA ILE A 336 -10.43 -1.28 -44.77
C ILE A 336 -9.47 -0.09 -44.70
N ARG A 337 -9.13 0.51 -45.85
CA ARG A 337 -8.29 1.72 -45.88
C ARG A 337 -8.94 2.90 -45.15
N GLY A 338 -10.25 3.08 -45.32
CA GLY A 338 -11.03 4.08 -44.60
C GLY A 338 -11.01 3.85 -43.09
N PHE A 339 -11.33 2.64 -42.63
CA PHE A 339 -11.27 2.29 -41.20
C PHE A 339 -9.87 2.48 -40.63
N LYS A 340 -8.83 2.01 -41.33
CA LYS A 340 -7.45 2.20 -40.92
C LYS A 340 -7.12 3.68 -40.73
N SER A 341 -7.48 4.54 -41.69
CA SER A 341 -7.28 5.99 -41.58
C SER A 341 -8.04 6.62 -40.40
N VAL A 342 -9.25 6.17 -40.11
CA VAL A 342 -10.08 6.68 -38.98
C VAL A 342 -9.52 6.23 -37.62
N VAL A 343 -9.03 4.99 -37.54
CA VAL A 343 -8.41 4.43 -36.34
C VAL A 343 -7.05 5.08 -36.08
N GLU A 344 -6.20 5.21 -37.11
CA GLU A 344 -4.90 5.90 -37.03
C GLU A 344 -5.06 7.39 -36.66
N ALA A 345 -6.15 8.03 -37.08
CA ALA A 345 -6.48 9.40 -36.67
C ALA A 345 -7.03 9.50 -35.23
N GLY A 346 -7.25 8.39 -34.52
CA GLY A 346 -7.79 8.37 -33.15
C GLY A 346 -9.28 8.69 -33.03
N ILE A 347 -9.99 8.86 -34.15
CA ILE A 347 -11.42 9.22 -34.17
C ILE A 347 -12.24 8.06 -33.59
N TRP A 348 -11.91 6.82 -33.93
CA TRP A 348 -12.61 5.64 -33.43
C TRP A 348 -12.55 5.53 -31.90
N SER A 349 -11.35 5.62 -31.33
CA SER A 349 -11.14 5.54 -29.87
C SER A 349 -11.81 6.69 -29.13
N TYR A 350 -11.86 7.88 -29.72
CA TYR A 350 -12.62 9.01 -29.17
C TYR A 350 -14.12 8.71 -29.09
N VAL A 351 -14.71 8.19 -30.17
CA VAL A 351 -16.14 7.87 -30.23
C VAL A 351 -16.50 6.76 -29.25
N GLU A 352 -15.69 5.70 -29.14
CA GLU A 352 -15.91 4.64 -28.16
C GLU A 352 -15.88 5.17 -26.72
N LYS A 353 -14.95 6.09 -26.41
CA LYS A 353 -14.88 6.73 -25.09
C LYS A 353 -16.10 7.61 -24.78
N VAL A 354 -16.60 8.34 -25.77
CA VAL A 354 -17.82 9.16 -25.62
C VAL A 354 -19.03 8.27 -25.35
N GLU A 355 -19.23 7.21 -26.15
CA GLU A 355 -20.35 6.26 -25.98
C GLU A 355 -20.31 5.56 -24.61
N LEU A 356 -19.12 5.15 -24.15
CA LEU A 356 -18.96 4.56 -22.82
C LEU A 356 -19.32 5.55 -21.71
N ARG A 357 -18.91 6.82 -21.81
CA ARG A 357 -19.29 7.87 -20.85
C ARG A 357 -20.80 8.12 -20.86
N GLY A 358 -21.44 8.04 -22.02
CA GLY A 358 -22.89 8.16 -22.20
C GLY A 358 -23.68 7.17 -21.32
N LYS A 359 -23.17 5.94 -21.16
CA LYS A 359 -23.80 4.89 -20.31
C LYS A 359 -23.92 5.28 -18.84
N ASN A 360 -23.12 6.24 -18.35
CA ASN A 360 -23.11 6.67 -16.95
C ASN A 360 -23.81 8.02 -16.71
N LEU A 361 -24.19 8.76 -17.75
CA LEU A 361 -24.79 10.10 -17.61
C LEU A 361 -26.12 10.08 -16.83
N ASN A 362 -27.00 9.12 -17.14
CA ASN A 362 -28.32 8.98 -16.52
C ASN A 362 -28.34 8.00 -15.34
N ARG A 363 -27.17 7.53 -14.89
CA ARG A 363 -27.08 6.56 -13.80
C ARG A 363 -27.28 7.27 -12.46
N THR A 364 -28.28 6.81 -11.70
CA THR A 364 -28.46 7.19 -10.29
C THR A 364 -27.46 6.44 -9.42
N PRO A 365 -26.78 7.10 -8.47
CA PRO A 365 -25.90 6.42 -7.51
C PRO A 365 -26.68 5.38 -6.70
N ALA A 366 -26.01 4.27 -6.35
CA ALA A 366 -26.59 3.19 -5.57
C ALA A 366 -26.95 3.59 -4.13
N PHE A 367 -26.21 4.56 -3.59
CA PHE A 367 -26.38 5.09 -2.24
C PHE A 367 -26.43 6.62 -2.32
N VAL A 368 -27.42 7.23 -1.68
CA VAL A 368 -27.38 8.66 -1.38
C VAL A 368 -26.67 8.75 -0.04
N SER A 369 -25.52 9.43 -0.01
CA SER A 369 -24.67 9.56 1.18
C SER A 369 -25.47 10.00 2.42
N GLU A 370 -25.96 9.04 3.20
CA GLU A 370 -26.13 9.22 4.63
C GLU A 370 -24.74 9.08 5.21
N LYS A 371 -24.18 10.21 5.66
CA LYS A 371 -22.86 10.36 6.28
C LYS A 371 -22.38 9.02 6.88
N MET A 372 -21.44 8.37 6.20
CA MET A 372 -20.73 7.22 6.75
C MET A 372 -20.24 7.65 8.13
N LYS A 373 -20.76 7.01 9.17
CA LYS A 373 -20.28 7.24 10.54
C LYS A 373 -18.78 6.95 10.52
N ASP A 374 -18.04 7.87 11.12
CA ASP A 374 -16.59 7.90 11.24
C ASP A 374 -16.12 6.66 12.02
N ASP A 375 -16.13 5.50 11.37
CA ASP A 375 -15.59 4.24 11.87
C ASP A 375 -14.07 4.35 11.80
N ARG A 376 -13.53 5.13 12.75
CA ARG A 376 -12.09 5.19 13.00
C ARG A 376 -11.63 3.76 13.29
N PRO A 377 -10.60 3.26 12.59
CA PRO A 377 -10.09 1.93 12.86
C PRO A 377 -9.67 1.87 14.32
N VAL A 378 -10.40 1.07 15.11
CA VAL A 378 -10.07 0.80 16.50
C VAL A 378 -8.80 -0.05 16.46
N ASN A 379 -7.71 0.44 17.05
CA ASN A 379 -6.46 -0.32 17.16
C ASN A 379 -6.71 -1.61 17.98
N ILE A 380 -6.82 -2.75 17.29
CA ILE A 380 -7.15 -4.07 17.87
C ILE A 380 -6.03 -4.62 18.77
N ALA A 381 -4.83 -4.02 18.76
CA ALA A 381 -3.63 -4.58 19.40
C ALA A 381 -3.20 -3.89 20.71
N THR A 382 -4.06 -3.14 21.41
CA THR A 382 -3.67 -2.59 22.72
C THR A 382 -3.75 -3.65 23.81
N LEU A 383 -2.60 -4.24 24.15
CA LEU A 383 -2.41 -5.14 25.30
C LEU A 383 -2.53 -4.31 26.60
N LYS A 384 -3.75 -4.12 27.11
CA LYS A 384 -4.02 -3.34 28.33
C LYS A 384 -3.81 -4.19 29.59
N GLY A 385 -2.87 -3.80 30.46
CA GLY A 385 -3.10 -3.89 31.92
C GLY A 385 -2.02 -4.47 32.83
N THR A 386 -1.02 -5.24 32.36
CA THR A 386 -0.20 -6.05 33.29
C THR A 386 1.29 -5.69 33.37
N TRP A 387 1.79 -4.83 32.49
CA TRP A 387 3.21 -4.47 32.45
C TRP A 387 3.65 -3.39 33.46
N PRO A 388 2.85 -2.34 33.74
CA PRO A 388 3.25 -1.31 34.71
C PRO A 388 3.60 -1.87 36.10
N THR A 389 2.90 -2.91 36.56
CA THR A 389 3.13 -3.52 37.88
C THR A 389 4.52 -4.15 38.01
N VAL A 390 5.07 -4.73 36.93
CA VAL A 390 6.42 -5.32 36.92
C VAL A 390 7.49 -4.23 37.10
N PHE A 391 7.31 -3.08 36.46
CA PHE A 391 8.23 -1.95 36.59
C PHE A 391 8.19 -1.31 37.97
N VAL A 392 7.00 -1.17 38.56
CA VAL A 392 6.85 -0.65 39.93
C VAL A 392 7.58 -1.55 40.93
N LEU A 393 7.43 -2.87 40.81
CA LEU A 393 8.11 -3.82 41.70
C LEU A 393 9.64 -3.73 41.60
N VAL A 394 10.18 -3.60 40.40
CA VAL A 394 11.64 -3.48 40.23
C VAL A 394 12.17 -2.12 40.65
N GLY A 395 11.43 -1.04 40.40
CA GLY A 395 11.76 0.29 40.93
C GLY A 395 11.88 0.28 42.46
N CYS A 396 10.95 -0.38 43.15
CA CYS A 396 10.99 -0.56 44.60
C CYS A 396 12.21 -1.38 45.06
N LEU A 397 12.55 -2.48 44.39
CA LEU A 397 13.71 -3.32 44.74
C LEU A 397 15.04 -2.59 44.57
N ILE A 398 15.19 -1.77 43.52
CA ILE A 398 16.39 -0.94 43.30
C ILE A 398 16.49 0.14 44.39
N SER A 399 15.36 0.72 44.78
CA SER A 399 15.30 1.75 45.83
C SER A 399 15.71 1.21 47.20
N ILE A 400 15.25 0.02 47.58
CA ILE A 400 15.62 -0.62 48.86
C ILE A 400 17.13 -0.96 48.89
N ASN A 401 17.69 -1.44 47.78
CA ASN A 401 19.12 -1.75 47.70
C ASN A 401 20.00 -0.51 47.80
N SER A 402 19.57 0.61 47.20
CA SER A 402 20.33 1.86 47.24
C SER A 402 20.34 2.50 48.64
N THR A 403 19.25 2.39 49.42
CA THR A 403 19.22 2.89 50.81
C THR A 403 20.16 2.11 51.74
N ASN A 404 20.24 0.78 51.60
CA ASN A 404 21.14 -0.06 52.42
C ASN A 404 22.62 0.29 52.22
N ILE A 405 22.98 0.73 51.01
CA ILE A 405 24.37 1.08 50.68
C ILE A 405 24.75 2.44 51.24
N LEU A 406 23.84 3.41 51.19
CA LEU A 406 24.08 4.69 51.83
C LEU A 406 24.26 4.53 53.35
N GLN A 407 23.48 3.66 53.98
CA GLN A 407 23.64 3.34 55.40
C GLN A 407 25.02 2.73 55.68
N ASN A 408 25.46 1.76 54.89
CA ASN A 408 26.80 1.16 55.03
C ASN A 408 27.94 2.16 54.77
N MET A 409 27.79 3.08 53.81
CA MET A 409 28.80 4.13 53.59
C MET A 409 28.84 5.15 54.74
N SER A 410 27.70 5.46 55.36
CA SER A 410 27.66 6.34 56.52
C SER A 410 28.35 5.74 57.75
N ALA A 411 28.34 4.41 57.88
CA ALA A 411 29.01 3.68 58.96
C ALA A 411 30.54 3.63 58.81
N ILE A 412 31.09 3.91 57.62
CA ILE A 412 32.54 3.95 57.34
C ILE A 412 33.13 5.35 57.60
N SER A 413 32.32 6.30 58.10
CA SER A 413 32.84 7.57 58.65
C SER A 413 33.82 7.27 59.80
N PRO A 414 35.08 7.74 59.73
CA PRO A 414 36.14 7.30 60.63
C PRO A 414 35.87 7.76 62.07
N SER A 415 35.56 6.81 62.95
CA SER A 415 35.56 6.97 64.40
C SER A 415 36.97 6.90 65.01
N SER A 416 38.02 6.99 64.19
CA SER A 416 39.43 6.95 64.60
C SER A 416 40.16 8.27 64.35
N CYS A 417 39.63 9.37 64.87
CA CYS A 417 40.46 10.45 65.39
C CYS A 417 40.32 10.45 66.91
N SER A 418 40.87 9.40 67.55
CA SER A 418 41.16 9.43 68.98
C SER A 418 42.26 10.46 69.19
N MET A 419 41.86 11.64 69.65
CA MET A 419 42.72 12.79 69.96
C MET A 419 43.46 12.60 71.30
N ASN A 420 43.83 11.36 71.64
CA ASN A 420 44.48 11.01 72.90
C ASN A 420 45.87 10.45 72.63
N ASN A 421 46.78 11.33 72.20
CA ASN A 421 48.21 11.31 72.51
C ASN A 421 48.83 12.65 72.09
N CYS A 422 48.43 13.72 72.78
CA CYS A 422 49.25 14.92 72.85
C CYS A 422 50.46 14.60 73.75
N CYS A 423 51.64 14.59 73.13
CA CYS A 423 52.92 14.46 73.79
C CYS A 423 53.16 15.66 74.74
N PRO A 424 53.53 15.46 76.02
CA PRO A 424 53.91 16.55 76.89
C PRO A 424 55.44 16.68 76.86
N THR A 425 56.01 17.31 75.82
CA THR A 425 57.40 17.85 75.83
C THR A 425 57.76 18.45 74.46
N CYS A 426 57.27 19.65 74.20
CA CYS A 426 58.02 20.61 73.38
C CYS A 426 57.52 22.02 73.70
N GLY A 427 58.10 22.58 74.75
CA GLY A 427 58.12 24.02 74.92
C GLY A 427 59.01 24.64 73.84
N THR A 428 58.64 25.87 73.45
CA THR A 428 59.44 26.81 72.66
C THR A 428 59.73 26.45 71.20
N LEU A 429 58.74 26.67 70.33
CA LEU A 429 58.92 27.36 69.03
C LEU A 429 57.53 27.71 68.44
N ILE A 430 56.80 28.56 69.16
CA ILE A 430 55.65 29.29 68.62
C ILE A 430 56.23 30.57 68.03
N ASN A 431 56.28 30.67 66.70
CA ASN A 431 56.11 31.93 65.94
C ASN A 431 56.24 31.82 64.41
N ASN A 432 56.00 30.67 63.74
CA ASN A 432 56.01 30.64 62.26
C ASN A 432 55.12 29.57 61.60
N CYS A 433 53.92 29.30 62.13
CA CYS A 433 52.92 28.46 61.46
C CYS A 433 51.50 29.02 61.61
N LEU A 434 51.34 30.32 61.42
CA LEU A 434 50.05 30.95 61.15
C LEU A 434 50.10 31.40 59.69
N ASP A 435 49.63 30.52 58.80
CA ASP A 435 49.02 30.83 57.50
C ASP A 435 48.95 29.55 56.67
N PHE A 436 48.01 28.66 56.99
CA PHE A 436 47.34 27.76 56.04
C PHE A 436 46.19 27.06 56.78
N TYR A 437 45.16 27.84 57.10
CA TYR A 437 43.88 27.31 57.57
C TYR A 437 42.87 27.49 56.45
N GLU A 438 42.73 26.45 55.62
CA GLU A 438 41.74 26.41 54.54
C GLU A 438 40.42 25.82 55.10
N PRO A 439 39.32 26.58 55.15
CA PRO A 439 38.06 26.11 55.72
C PRO A 439 37.23 25.47 54.60
N ASN A 440 37.42 24.19 54.28
CA ASN A 440 36.65 23.54 53.21
C ASN A 440 36.29 22.07 53.43
N VAL A 441 36.05 21.65 54.68
CA VAL A 441 35.61 20.26 54.97
C VAL A 441 34.09 20.16 55.25
N THR A 442 33.40 21.28 55.49
CA THR A 442 31.94 21.27 55.75
C THR A 442 31.06 21.27 54.48
N THR A 443 31.61 21.59 53.32
CA THR A 443 30.89 21.64 52.03
C THR A 443 30.64 20.27 51.39
N HIS A 444 31.38 19.22 51.79
CA HIS A 444 31.21 17.87 51.22
C HIS A 444 29.98 17.12 51.77
N ARG A 445 29.58 17.39 53.02
CA ARG A 445 28.42 16.72 53.66
C ARG A 445 27.08 17.17 53.06
N HIS A 446 26.99 18.43 52.62
CA HIS A 446 25.78 18.96 51.99
C HIS A 446 25.53 18.42 50.57
N ARG A 447 26.58 18.06 49.82
CA ARG A 447 26.43 17.53 48.44
C ARG A 447 25.85 16.11 48.41
N CYS A 448 26.23 15.23 49.35
CA CYS A 448 25.65 13.88 49.42
C CYS A 448 24.15 13.89 49.79
N CYS A 449 23.72 14.83 50.63
CA CYS A 449 22.33 14.94 51.03
C CYS A 449 21.42 15.41 49.87
N SER A 450 21.91 16.33 49.03
CA SER A 450 21.15 16.84 47.88
C SER A 450 20.91 15.80 46.79
N VAL A 451 21.87 14.92 46.52
CA VAL A 451 21.72 13.85 45.52
C VAL A 451 20.73 12.78 46.00
N PHE A 452 20.72 12.50 47.30
CA PHE A 452 19.79 11.56 47.91
C PHE A 452 18.34 12.04 47.85
N ILE A 453 18.11 13.35 48.10
CA ILE A 453 16.79 13.97 47.98
C ILE A 453 16.29 13.90 46.53
N LEU A 454 17.14 14.21 45.54
CA LEU A 454 16.78 14.11 44.12
C LEU A 454 16.43 12.67 43.69
N PHE A 455 17.15 11.67 44.21
CA PHE A 455 16.87 10.27 43.94
C PHE A 455 15.54 9.81 44.56
N LEU A 456 15.28 10.15 45.83
CA LEU A 456 14.01 9.90 46.49
C LEU A 456 12.83 10.58 45.78
N TYR A 457 13.01 11.83 45.34
CA TYR A 457 12.00 12.53 44.55
C TYR A 457 11.74 11.84 43.21
N SER A 458 12.77 11.32 42.53
CA SER A 458 12.59 10.58 41.27
C SER A 458 11.82 9.26 41.47
N VAL A 459 12.11 8.53 42.55
CA VAL A 459 11.41 7.27 42.89
C VAL A 459 9.97 7.54 43.29
N ILE A 460 9.73 8.55 44.13
CA ILE A 460 8.38 8.95 44.56
C ILE A 460 7.56 9.46 43.36
N PHE A 461 8.18 10.21 42.45
CA PHE A 461 7.52 10.71 41.24
C PHE A 461 7.13 9.57 40.29
N VAL A 462 8.00 8.57 40.11
CA VAL A 462 7.67 7.37 39.32
C VAL A 462 6.57 6.54 39.98
N CYS A 463 6.58 6.40 41.32
CA CYS A 463 5.49 5.74 42.06
C CYS A 463 4.16 6.52 42.08
N LEU A 464 4.17 7.83 41.81
CA LEU A 464 2.96 8.66 41.71
C LEU A 464 2.39 8.72 40.29
N LEU A 465 3.22 8.45 39.27
CA LEU A 465 2.83 8.43 37.86
C LEU A 465 2.31 7.06 37.39
N ALA A 466 2.74 5.99 38.05
CA ALA A 466 2.21 4.63 37.89
C ALA A 466 1.01 4.41 38.82
#